data_AF-A0A1C6S644-F1
#
_entry.id   AF-A0A1C6S644-F1
#
_cell.length_a   1.000
_cell.length_b   1.000
_cell.length_c   1.000
_cell.angle_alpha   90.00
_cell.angle_beta   90.00
_cell.angle_gamma   90.00
#
_symmetry.space_group_name_H-M   'P 1'
#
loop_
_entity.id
_entity.type
_entity.pdbx_description
1 polymer ?
#
loop_
_entity_poly.entity_id
_entity_poly.type
_entity_poly.pdbx_seq_one_letter_code
_entity_poly.pdbx_strand_id
1 'polypeptide(L)'
;MMGERTTPTTHRPGATRIEGPPLRKPRWPKAYGFALVTGALFVFAWIGQFLFQMTVVSNEAHQHGQSFAWGDFLPQFLASTFENWQSEFLQLVWQAAGLALFYYWGSSQSRESDERIEAKLDALLRERGLDPERP
;
A
#
# COMPACT_ATOMS: atom_id res chain seq x y z
N MET A 1 43.08 4.42 -45.40
CA MET A 1 41.79 4.24 -44.70
C MET A 1 41.89 3.02 -43.79
N MET A 2 41.46 3.19 -42.54
CA MET A 2 41.09 2.18 -41.52
C MET A 2 42.03 0.98 -41.27
N GLY A 3 42.92 1.11 -40.28
CA GLY A 3 43.43 -0.04 -39.53
C GLY A 3 42.50 -0.32 -38.35
N GLU A 4 41.90 -1.51 -38.31
CA GLU A 4 40.97 -1.91 -37.27
C GLU A 4 41.70 -2.10 -35.93
N ARG A 5 41.22 -1.40 -34.89
CA ARG A 5 41.72 -1.54 -33.52
C ARG A 5 41.09 -2.78 -32.90
N THR A 6 41.86 -3.84 -32.72
CA THR A 6 41.47 -4.98 -31.88
C THR A 6 41.59 -4.57 -30.41
N THR A 7 40.47 -4.35 -29.72
CA THR A 7 40.41 -4.21 -28.26
C THR A 7 40.63 -5.57 -27.60
N PRO A 8 41.51 -5.71 -26.60
CA PRO A 8 41.62 -6.94 -25.85
C PRO A 8 40.47 -7.02 -24.85
N THR A 9 39.61 -8.04 -24.98
CA THR A 9 38.59 -8.36 -23.99
C THR A 9 39.26 -8.98 -22.76
N THR A 10 39.43 -8.20 -21.70
CA THR A 10 39.88 -8.70 -20.40
C THR A 10 38.79 -9.59 -19.78
N HIS A 11 38.86 -10.89 -20.01
CA HIS A 11 38.04 -11.87 -19.31
C HIS A 11 38.63 -12.07 -17.90
N ARG A 12 38.10 -11.38 -16.89
CA ARG A 12 38.47 -11.62 -15.48
C ARG A 12 37.98 -13.00 -15.05
N PRO A 13 38.86 -13.92 -14.59
CA PRO A 13 38.43 -15.20 -14.05
C PRO A 13 38.08 -15.06 -12.56
N GLY A 14 36.99 -15.72 -12.15
CA GLY A 14 36.82 -16.17 -10.76
C GLY A 14 36.23 -15.19 -9.75
N ALA A 15 34.98 -14.76 -9.96
CA ALA A 15 34.11 -14.45 -8.82
C ALA A 15 33.21 -15.68 -8.60
N THR A 16 33.57 -16.52 -7.63
CA THR A 16 32.73 -17.66 -7.22
C THR A 16 31.41 -17.09 -6.70
N ARG A 17 30.38 -17.11 -7.53
CA ARG A 17 29.02 -16.73 -7.11
C ARG A 17 28.61 -17.73 -6.03
N ILE A 18 28.62 -17.30 -4.78
CA ILE A 18 28.03 -18.07 -3.69
C ILE A 18 26.53 -18.16 -4.02
N GLU A 19 26.10 -19.27 -4.63
CA GLU A 19 24.68 -19.55 -4.81
C GLU A 19 24.10 -19.88 -3.44
N GLY A 20 23.40 -18.92 -2.85
CA GLY A 20 22.64 -19.13 -1.63
C GLY A 20 21.56 -20.21 -1.84
N PRO A 21 21.09 -20.87 -0.78
CA PRO A 21 20.07 -21.91 -0.90
C PRO A 21 18.82 -21.37 -1.62
N PRO A 22 18.20 -22.16 -2.51
CA PRO A 22 17.03 -21.69 -3.26
C PRO A 22 15.93 -21.32 -2.28
N LEU A 23 15.50 -20.05 -2.30
CA LEU A 23 14.34 -19.59 -1.55
C LEU A 23 13.13 -20.43 -1.94
N ARG A 24 12.73 -21.37 -1.08
CA ARG A 24 11.56 -22.23 -1.32
C ARG A 24 10.33 -21.34 -1.38
N LYS A 25 9.65 -21.31 -2.53
CA LYS A 25 8.36 -20.62 -2.68
C LYS A 25 7.39 -21.16 -1.63
N PRO A 26 6.79 -20.30 -0.79
CA PRO A 26 5.81 -20.74 0.19
C PRO A 26 4.62 -21.41 -0.51
N ARG A 27 4.02 -22.42 0.15
CA ARG A 27 2.79 -23.07 -0.34
C ARG A 27 1.68 -22.01 -0.50
N TRP A 28 0.90 -22.07 -1.57
CA TRP A 28 -0.14 -21.09 -1.95
C TRP A 28 -0.98 -20.54 -0.76
N PRO A 29 -1.56 -21.36 0.15
CA PRO A 29 -2.33 -20.82 1.28
C PRO A 29 -1.49 -20.06 2.32
N LYS A 30 -0.18 -20.33 2.43
CA LYS A 30 0.73 -19.51 3.27
C LYS A 30 1.14 -18.22 2.56
N ALA A 31 1.16 -18.20 1.23
CA ALA A 31 1.46 -17.01 0.45
C ALA A 31 0.27 -16.03 0.43
N TYR A 32 -0.97 -16.53 0.47
CA TYR A 32 -2.20 -15.73 0.41
C TYR A 32 -3.03 -15.77 1.69
N GLY A 33 -2.44 -16.20 2.81
CA GLY A 33 -3.17 -16.40 4.08
C GLY A 33 -3.91 -15.15 4.55
N PHE A 34 -3.28 -13.98 4.43
CA PHE A 34 -3.92 -12.69 4.75
C PHE A 34 -5.17 -12.45 3.89
N ALA A 35 -5.07 -12.59 2.57
CA ALA A 35 -6.19 -12.39 1.66
C ALA A 35 -7.34 -13.37 1.92
N LEU A 36 -7.02 -14.63 2.25
CA LEU A 36 -8.02 -15.65 2.58
C LEU A 36 -8.76 -15.34 3.88
N VAL A 37 -8.04 -14.99 4.95
CA VAL A 37 -8.66 -14.65 6.25
C VAL A 37 -9.49 -13.38 6.13
N THR A 38 -8.94 -12.33 5.53
CA THR A 38 -9.66 -11.07 5.31
C THR A 38 -10.87 -11.27 4.40
N GLY A 39 -10.73 -12.06 3.33
CA GLY A 39 -11.83 -12.40 2.43
C GLY A 39 -12.94 -13.18 3.14
N ALA A 40 -12.59 -14.12 4.03
CA ALA A 40 -13.57 -14.87 4.82
C ALA A 40 -14.33 -13.95 5.81
N LEU A 41 -13.62 -13.06 6.52
CA LEU A 41 -14.24 -12.07 7.41
C LEU A 41 -15.13 -11.10 6.62
N PHE A 42 -14.69 -10.67 5.43
CA PHE A 42 -15.48 -9.82 4.54
C PHE A 42 -16.79 -10.50 4.13
N VAL A 43 -16.73 -11.75 3.63
CA VAL A 43 -17.94 -12.50 3.23
C VAL A 43 -18.85 -12.73 4.43
N PHE A 44 -18.31 -13.05 5.60
CA PHE A 44 -19.09 -13.20 6.82
C PHE A 44 -19.85 -11.90 7.19
N ALA A 45 -19.15 -10.76 7.19
CA ALA A 45 -19.77 -9.47 7.46
C ALA A 45 -20.81 -9.08 6.40
N TRP A 46 -20.52 -9.34 5.12
CA TRP A 46 -21.41 -9.03 4.01
C TRP A 46 -22.70 -9.87 4.04
N ILE A 47 -22.61 -11.15 4.40
CA ILE A 47 -23.78 -12.00 4.66
C ILE A 47 -24.58 -11.45 5.86
N GLY A 48 -23.89 -11.02 6.92
CA GLY A 48 -24.54 -10.35 8.05
C GLY A 48 -25.36 -9.14 7.59
N GLN A 49 -24.75 -8.21 6.85
CA GLN A 49 -25.43 -7.04 6.28
C GLN A 49 -26.65 -7.45 5.45
N PHE A 50 -26.50 -8.44 4.57
CA PHE A 50 -27.60 -8.95 3.74
C PHE A 50 -28.79 -9.44 4.58
N LEU A 51 -28.54 -10.25 5.61
CA LEU A 51 -29.58 -10.79 6.48
C LEU A 51 -30.26 -9.70 7.33
N PHE A 52 -29.49 -8.77 7.90
CA PHE A 52 -30.04 -7.66 8.68
C PHE A 52 -30.87 -6.73 7.81
N GLN A 53 -30.39 -6.36 6.62
CA GLN A 53 -31.14 -5.51 5.70
C GLN A 53 -32.41 -6.20 5.20
N MET A 54 -32.35 -7.51 4.91
CA MET A 54 -33.53 -8.28 4.54
C MET A 54 -34.58 -8.28 5.67
N THR A 55 -34.13 -8.38 6.93
CA THR A 55 -35.02 -8.31 8.09
C THR A 55 -35.70 -6.95 8.19
N VAL A 56 -34.95 -5.86 7.98
CA VAL A 56 -35.49 -4.48 7.99
C VAL A 56 -36.53 -4.30 6.90
N VAL A 57 -36.19 -4.63 5.65
CA VAL A 57 -37.10 -4.50 4.50
C VAL A 57 -38.34 -5.39 4.66
N SER A 58 -38.16 -6.61 5.15
CA SER A 58 -39.28 -7.51 5.43
C SER A 58 -40.21 -6.94 6.49
N ASN A 59 -39.67 -6.41 7.59
CA ASN A 59 -40.48 -5.82 8.65
C ASN A 59 -41.24 -4.58 8.16
N GLU A 60 -40.59 -3.74 7.36
CA GLU A 60 -41.21 -2.55 6.77
C GLU A 60 -42.35 -2.91 5.81
N ALA A 61 -42.16 -3.94 4.96
CA ALA A 61 -43.23 -4.45 4.10
C ALA A 61 -44.43 -4.93 4.92
N HIS A 62 -44.21 -5.73 5.98
CA HIS A 62 -45.28 -6.20 6.86
C HIS A 62 -46.02 -5.05 7.57
N GLN A 63 -45.31 -4.00 8.01
CA GLN A 63 -45.93 -2.83 8.64
C GLN A 63 -46.84 -2.06 7.68
N HIS A 64 -46.53 -2.07 6.38
CA HIS A 64 -47.35 -1.46 5.34
C HIS A 64 -48.40 -2.43 4.73
N GLY A 65 -48.56 -3.63 5.30
CA GLY A 65 -49.49 -4.65 4.77
C GLY A 65 -49.09 -5.21 3.41
N GLN A 66 -47.82 -5.06 3.03
CA GLN A 66 -47.24 -5.56 1.79
C GLN A 66 -46.46 -6.85 2.03
N SER A 67 -46.31 -7.66 0.99
CA SER A 67 -45.47 -8.85 1.00
C SER A 67 -44.03 -8.51 0.59
N PHE A 68 -43.05 -9.22 1.15
CA PHE A 68 -41.65 -9.04 0.76
C PHE A 68 -41.44 -9.31 -0.75
N ALA A 69 -40.79 -8.37 -1.43
CA ALA A 69 -40.49 -8.45 -2.86
C ALA A 69 -38.97 -8.40 -3.11
N TRP A 70 -38.45 -9.45 -3.75
CA TRP A 70 -37.04 -9.51 -4.15
C TRP A 70 -36.64 -8.41 -5.13
N GLY A 71 -37.59 -7.95 -5.95
CA GLY A 71 -37.40 -6.87 -6.93
C GLY A 71 -37.06 -5.52 -6.30
N ASP A 72 -37.50 -5.30 -5.07
CA ASP A 72 -37.22 -4.06 -4.33
C ASP A 72 -35.97 -4.22 -3.45
N PHE A 73 -35.82 -5.40 -2.85
CA PHE A 73 -34.71 -5.69 -1.93
C PHE A 73 -33.34 -5.74 -2.63
N LEU A 74 -33.19 -6.46 -3.75
CA LEU A 74 -31.88 -6.64 -4.40
C LEU A 74 -31.25 -5.30 -4.86
N PRO A 75 -31.98 -4.40 -5.55
CA PRO A 75 -31.47 -3.09 -5.88
C PRO A 75 -31.08 -2.27 -4.65
N GLN A 76 -31.90 -2.30 -3.59
CA GLN A 76 -31.63 -1.55 -2.36
C GLN A 76 -30.40 -2.09 -1.60
N PHE A 77 -30.22 -3.41 -1.56
CA PHE A 77 -29.04 -4.05 -0.98
C PHE A 77 -27.76 -3.73 -1.76
N LEU A 78 -27.81 -3.82 -3.09
CA LEU A 78 -26.68 -3.47 -3.94
C LEU A 78 -26.35 -1.98 -3.84
N ALA A 79 -27.36 -1.10 -3.87
CA ALA A 79 -27.17 0.34 -3.70
C ALA A 79 -26.47 0.65 -2.36
N SER A 80 -26.98 0.11 -1.24
CA SER A 80 -26.35 0.28 0.08
C SER A 80 -24.91 -0.26 0.12
N THR A 81 -24.66 -1.41 -0.51
CA THR A 81 -23.31 -1.99 -0.62
C THR A 81 -22.37 -1.07 -1.42
N PHE A 82 -22.82 -0.55 -2.56
CA PHE A 82 -22.03 0.33 -3.42
C PHE A 82 -21.83 1.72 -2.82
N GLU A 83 -22.81 2.26 -2.09
CA GLU A 83 -22.69 3.53 -1.35
C GLU A 83 -21.62 3.41 -0.25
N ASN A 84 -21.65 2.33 0.52
CA ASN A 84 -20.62 2.05 1.52
C ASN A 84 -19.23 1.88 0.88
N TRP A 85 -19.16 1.23 -0.28
CA TRP A 85 -17.90 1.07 -1.00
C TRP A 85 -17.39 2.38 -1.61
N GLN A 86 -18.30 3.21 -2.14
CA GLN A 86 -18.00 4.52 -2.69
C GLN A 86 -17.43 5.44 -1.61
N SER A 87 -18.09 5.53 -0.45
CA SER A 87 -17.64 6.40 0.64
C SER A 87 -16.27 5.96 1.15
N GLU A 88 -16.04 4.66 1.31
CA GLU A 88 -14.76 4.16 1.81
C GLU A 88 -13.61 4.37 0.83
N PHE A 89 -13.83 4.22 -0.48
CA PHE A 89 -12.80 4.60 -1.43
C PHE A 89 -12.51 6.09 -1.42
N LEU A 90 -13.54 6.92 -1.36
CA LEU A 90 -13.36 8.35 -1.31
C LEU A 90 -12.54 8.73 -0.07
N GLN A 91 -12.83 8.11 1.07
CA GLN A 91 -12.05 8.25 2.30
C GLN A 91 -10.61 7.79 2.10
N LEU A 92 -10.36 6.60 1.57
CA LEU A 92 -9.01 6.07 1.36
C LEU A 92 -8.20 6.96 0.39
N VAL A 93 -8.81 7.41 -0.70
CA VAL A 93 -8.18 8.32 -1.67
C VAL A 93 -7.86 9.64 -0.99
N TRP A 94 -8.80 10.21 -0.25
CA TRP A 94 -8.59 11.48 0.46
C TRP A 94 -7.50 11.36 1.53
N GLN A 95 -7.48 10.27 2.30
CA GLN A 95 -6.45 9.99 3.30
C GLN A 95 -5.07 9.80 2.63
N ALA A 96 -4.99 9.00 1.56
CA ALA A 96 -3.74 8.79 0.84
C ALA A 96 -3.23 10.08 0.18
N ALA A 97 -4.11 10.86 -0.44
CA ALA A 97 -3.77 12.15 -1.02
C ALA A 97 -3.34 13.16 0.05
N GLY A 98 -4.06 13.24 1.17
CA GLY A 98 -3.71 14.08 2.31
C GLY A 98 -2.35 13.71 2.89
N LEU A 99 -2.08 12.42 3.10
CA LEU A 99 -0.78 11.92 3.54
C LEU A 99 0.33 12.21 2.53
N ALA A 100 0.07 12.03 1.23
CA ALA A 100 1.04 12.34 0.19
C ALA A 100 1.37 13.84 0.13
N LEU A 101 0.36 14.72 0.30
CA LEU A 101 0.55 16.17 0.37
C LEU A 101 1.32 16.57 1.64
N PHE A 102 0.96 16.02 2.79
CA PHE A 102 1.68 16.23 4.04
C PHE A 102 3.12 15.73 3.95
N TYR A 103 3.35 14.59 3.32
CA TYR A 103 4.69 14.07 3.08
C TYR A 103 5.47 14.99 2.15
N TYR A 104 4.88 15.47 1.04
CA TYR A 104 5.55 16.39 0.13
C TYR A 104 5.95 17.70 0.83
N TRP A 105 5.02 18.32 1.57
CA TRP A 105 5.28 19.56 2.30
C TRP A 105 6.20 19.36 3.51
N GLY A 106 5.99 18.30 4.29
CA GLY A 106 6.82 17.95 5.43
C GLY A 106 8.24 17.55 5.01
N SER A 107 8.39 16.88 3.87
CA SER A 107 9.70 16.51 3.33
C SER A 107 10.50 17.72 2.86
N SER A 108 9.87 18.76 2.30
CA SER A 108 10.59 19.99 1.96
C SER A 108 11.07 20.73 3.22
N GLN A 109 10.24 20.78 4.28
CA GLN A 109 10.66 21.33 5.56
C GLN A 109 11.73 20.48 6.28
N SER A 110 11.64 19.15 6.21
CA SER A 110 12.64 18.24 6.78
C SER A 110 13.97 18.37 6.08
N ARG A 111 13.99 18.47 4.74
CA ARG A 111 15.23 18.64 3.97
C ARG A 111 15.94 19.95 4.28
N GLU A 112 15.21 21.06 4.35
CA GLU A 112 15.79 22.36 4.75
C GLU A 112 16.35 22.32 6.19
N SER A 113 15.63 21.68 7.10
CA SER A 113 16.08 21.49 8.48
C SER A 113 17.33 20.60 8.57
N ASP A 114 17.36 19.49 7.82
CA ASP A 114 18.49 18.55 7.79
C ASP A 114 19.74 19.22 7.19
N GLU A 115 19.62 19.93 6.06
CA GLU A 115 20.72 20.69 5.44
C GLU A 115 21.31 21.72 6.42
N ARG A 116 20.45 22.40 7.19
CA ARG A 116 20.90 23.37 8.21
C ARG A 116 21.58 22.70 9.40
N ILE A 117 21.16 21.50 9.78
CA ILE A 117 21.79 20.72 10.85
C ILE A 117 23.16 20.22 10.39
N GLU A 118 23.26 19.70 9.16
CA GLU A 118 24.52 19.25 8.54
C GLU A 118 25.53 20.40 8.45
N ALA A 119 25.12 21.58 7.97
CA ALA A 119 25.99 22.76 7.90
C ALA A 119 26.52 23.20 9.28
N LYS A 120 25.72 23.06 10.34
CA LYS A 120 26.16 23.34 11.72
C LYS A 120 27.10 22.26 12.25
N LEU A 121 26.84 21.00 11.93
CA LEU A 121 27.68 19.89 12.34
C LEU A 121 29.07 20.01 11.69
N ASP A 122 29.14 20.32 10.41
CA ASP A 122 30.39 20.56 9.68
C ASP A 122 31.17 21.74 10.24
N ALA A 123 30.49 22.84 10.58
CA ALA A 123 31.13 23.99 11.22
C ALA A 123 31.79 23.61 12.56
N LEU A 124 31.11 22.80 13.38
CA LEU A 124 31.63 22.30 14.66
C LEU A 124 32.78 21.31 14.47
N LEU A 125 32.68 20.39 13.51
CA LEU A 125 33.74 19.44 13.19
C LEU A 125 35.01 20.16 12.73
N ARG A 126 34.87 21.20 11.89
CA ARG A 126 35.97 22.04 11.43
C ARG A 126 36.61 22.83 12.57
N GLU A 127 35.81 23.41 13.47
CA GLU A 127 36.32 24.13 14.64
C GLU A 127 37.10 23.21 15.60
N ARG A 128 36.67 21.95 15.71
CA ARG A 128 37.32 20.92 16.54
C ARG A 128 38.50 20.23 15.84
N GLY A 129 38.78 20.55 14.58
CA GLY A 129 39.85 19.91 13.79
C GLY A 129 39.60 18.44 13.47
N LEU A 130 38.33 18.01 13.47
CA LEU A 130 37.89 16.63 13.22
C LEU A 130 37.16 16.54 11.87
N ASP A 131 37.73 17.14 10.83
CA ASP A 131 37.14 17.16 9.49
C ASP A 131 37.45 15.83 8.77
N PRO A 132 36.45 14.98 8.45
CA PRO A 132 36.71 13.68 7.79
C PRO A 132 37.19 13.83 6.34
N GLU A 133 37.01 15.00 5.71
CA GLU A 133 37.39 15.29 4.32
C GLU A 133 38.81 15.87 4.18
N ARG A 134 39.47 16.22 5.30
CA ARG A 134 40.89 16.55 5.33
C ARG A 134 41.56 15.83 6.51
N PRO A 135 42.28 14.70 6.25
CA PRO A 135 42.93 13.93 7.30
C PRO A 135 44.02 14.73 8.03
#